data_AF-A0A218Q2J5-F1
#
_entry.id   AF-A0A218Q2J5-F1
#
_cell.length_a   1.000
_cell.length_b   1.000
_cell.length_c   1.000
_cell.angle_alpha   90.00
_cell.angle_beta   90.00
_cell.angle_gamma   90.00
#
_symmetry.space_group_name_H-M   'P 1'
#
loop_
_entity.id
_entity.type
_entity.pdbx_description
1 polymer ?
#
loop_
_entity_poly.entity_id
_entity_poly.type
_entity_poly.pdbx_seq_one_letter_code
_entity_poly.pdbx_strand_id
1 'polypeptide(L)'
;MITSKSNLFKGAVATLAAIPLAAAATFTPTGSAVALEQLPANRFSFVGAGDSQLTLTNNSLIFDDPKEFDIQSSFGIFAGATLGTLNNISSFDPLETVTPFFTLSDGSFFKLTSASYLVGESLSISTPIEVILQGIYTDSFGEEFQGKGFWTTQAQGNRAFVVNAINNGGITESYSGIFSATASVPEPATLLGLGIVAAGMAVSRRRKTIPQ
;
A
#
# COMPACT_ATOMS: atom_id res chain seq x y z
N MET A 1 25.71 65.39 22.76
CA MET A 1 26.57 64.21 22.96
C MET A 1 25.70 63.01 23.30
N ILE A 2 25.31 62.21 22.28
CA ILE A 2 24.95 60.79 22.41
C ILE A 2 25.42 60.14 21.11
N THR A 3 26.43 59.28 21.24
CA THR A 3 26.94 58.37 20.23
C THR A 3 26.20 57.04 20.33
N SER A 4 25.76 56.48 19.20
CA SER A 4 25.71 55.02 19.02
C SER A 4 25.85 54.69 17.53
N LYS A 5 26.90 53.91 17.22
CA LYS A 5 27.27 53.43 15.89
C LYS A 5 26.63 52.05 15.68
N SER A 6 25.87 51.85 14.60
CA SER A 6 25.44 50.52 14.16
C SER A 6 26.24 50.10 12.93
N ASN A 7 27.25 49.25 13.16
CA ASN A 7 28.04 48.55 12.14
C ASN A 7 27.47 47.15 11.90
N LEU A 8 26.29 47.04 11.29
CA LEU A 8 25.68 45.73 10.97
C LEU A 8 25.44 45.52 9.46
N PHE A 9 26.11 46.30 8.60
CA PHE A 9 26.17 46.07 7.15
C PHE A 9 27.27 45.07 6.72
N LYS A 10 27.62 44.11 7.58
CA LYS A 10 28.56 43.00 7.28
C LYS A 10 27.88 41.76 6.67
N GLY A 11 26.73 41.91 6.02
CA GLY A 11 25.97 40.79 5.45
C GLY A 11 26.11 40.58 3.94
N ALA A 12 27.04 41.27 3.27
CA ALA A 12 27.26 41.16 1.82
C ALA A 12 27.93 39.83 1.37
N VAL A 13 27.74 38.72 2.09
CA VAL A 13 28.31 37.39 1.74
C VAL A 13 27.28 36.27 1.96
N ALA A 14 26.04 36.48 1.53
CA ALA A 14 25.05 35.39 1.46
C ALA A 14 24.16 35.46 0.20
N THR A 15 24.50 36.29 -0.77
CA THR A 15 24.10 36.04 -2.15
C THR A 15 24.95 34.90 -2.69
N LEU A 16 24.29 33.87 -3.23
CA LEU A 16 24.82 32.77 -4.05
C LEU A 16 25.09 31.41 -3.36
N ALA A 17 24.13 30.86 -2.60
CA ALA A 17 23.90 29.40 -2.50
C ALA A 17 22.63 29.10 -1.69
N ALA A 18 21.47 28.94 -2.35
CA ALA A 18 20.36 28.07 -1.94
C ALA A 18 19.07 28.40 -2.71
N ILE A 19 19.03 28.06 -3.99
CA ILE A 19 17.80 27.52 -4.56
C ILE A 19 18.23 26.15 -5.09
N PRO A 20 17.78 25.05 -4.47
CA PRO A 20 16.56 24.36 -4.93
C PRO A 20 15.68 23.87 -3.76
N LEU A 21 14.35 23.99 -3.87
CA LEU A 21 13.42 22.91 -4.26
C LEU A 21 13.36 21.76 -3.22
N ALA A 22 12.14 21.38 -2.83
CA ALA A 22 11.80 20.26 -1.95
C ALA A 22 12.05 20.43 -0.45
N ALA A 23 11.19 21.21 0.20
CA ALA A 23 10.80 20.94 1.59
C ALA A 23 9.27 20.93 1.65
N ALA A 24 8.67 20.00 0.90
CA ALA A 24 7.35 19.50 1.25
C ALA A 24 7.49 18.94 2.66
N ALA A 25 6.82 19.62 3.59
CA ALA A 25 6.87 19.38 5.01
C ALA A 25 6.59 17.90 5.31
N THR A 26 7.66 17.15 5.59
CA THR A 26 7.62 15.92 6.35
C THR A 26 7.12 16.27 7.75
N PHE A 27 5.81 16.31 7.93
CA PHE A 27 5.21 16.27 9.27
C PHE A 27 5.38 14.85 9.81
N THR A 28 6.55 14.56 10.35
CA THR A 28 6.74 13.45 11.29
C THR A 28 6.45 13.97 12.69
N PRO A 29 5.39 13.53 13.40
CA PRO A 29 5.32 13.70 14.84
C PRO A 29 6.27 12.69 15.50
N THR A 30 7.47 13.16 15.83
CA THR A 30 8.44 12.45 16.68
C THR A 30 7.98 12.60 18.13
N GLY A 31 7.58 11.51 18.78
CA GLY A 31 7.28 11.59 20.22
C GLY A 31 6.39 10.51 20.81
N SER A 32 6.48 9.26 20.36
CA SER A 32 6.09 8.10 21.17
C SER A 32 6.85 6.91 20.62
N ALA A 33 7.77 6.37 21.43
CA ALA A 33 8.42 5.10 21.17
C ALA A 33 7.37 3.99 21.25
N VAL A 34 6.59 3.84 20.18
CA VAL A 34 6.01 2.55 19.82
C VAL A 34 7.18 1.73 19.32
N ALA A 35 7.32 0.50 19.80
CA ALA A 35 8.31 -0.44 19.33
C ALA A 35 8.44 -0.34 17.80
N LEU A 36 9.65 -0.53 17.26
CA LEU A 36 9.81 -0.95 15.88
C LEU A 36 8.94 -2.21 15.69
N GLU A 37 7.66 -2.03 15.35
CA GLU A 37 7.01 -2.92 14.41
C GLU A 37 7.98 -2.93 13.25
N GLN A 38 8.69 -4.03 13.14
CA GLN A 38 9.57 -4.34 12.05
C GLN A 38 8.77 -4.05 10.78
N LEU A 39 9.01 -2.87 10.24
CA LEU A 39 8.49 -2.39 8.97
C LEU A 39 8.46 -3.62 8.05
N PRO A 40 7.29 -4.06 7.54
CA PRO A 40 7.19 -5.34 6.87
C PRO A 40 8.30 -5.43 5.82
N ALA A 41 9.13 -6.47 5.90
CA ALA A 41 10.34 -6.60 5.09
C ALA A 41 10.05 -6.56 3.57
N ASN A 42 8.80 -6.87 3.22
CA ASN A 42 8.28 -6.94 1.87
C ASN A 42 7.24 -5.83 1.68
N ARG A 43 7.63 -4.72 1.06
CA ARG A 43 6.70 -3.65 0.66
C ARG A 43 7.18 -2.91 -0.59
N PHE A 44 6.26 -2.20 -1.23
CA PHE A 44 6.59 -1.17 -2.21
C PHE A 44 5.64 0.02 -2.11
N SER A 45 6.08 1.18 -2.59
CA SER A 45 5.25 2.38 -2.77
C SER A 45 5.16 2.71 -4.24
N PHE A 46 4.01 3.20 -4.70
CA PHE A 46 3.78 3.52 -6.10
C PHE A 46 2.96 4.79 -6.30
N VAL A 47 3.00 5.30 -7.52
CA VAL A 47 2.15 6.39 -8.03
C VAL A 47 1.60 5.97 -9.39
N GLY A 48 0.40 6.43 -9.76
CA GLY A 48 -0.11 6.27 -11.13
C GLY A 48 0.89 6.84 -12.14
N ALA A 49 1.08 6.14 -13.27
CA ALA A 49 2.06 6.53 -14.28
C ALA A 49 1.50 7.66 -15.17
N GLY A 50 2.26 8.74 -15.36
CA GLY A 50 1.81 9.87 -16.18
C GLY A 50 0.50 10.49 -15.69
N ASP A 51 -0.51 10.55 -16.57
CA ASP A 51 -1.84 11.12 -16.27
C ASP A 51 -2.87 10.06 -15.83
N SER A 52 -2.44 8.88 -15.37
CA SER A 52 -3.35 7.83 -14.88
C SER A 52 -4.29 8.36 -13.80
N GLN A 53 -5.59 8.12 -14.01
CA GLN A 53 -6.63 8.49 -13.07
C GLN A 53 -7.37 7.26 -12.57
N LEU A 54 -7.91 7.40 -11.37
CA LEU A 54 -8.75 6.42 -10.72
C LEU A 54 -10.14 7.01 -10.52
N THR A 55 -11.14 6.33 -11.05
CA THR A 55 -12.54 6.57 -10.74
C THR A 55 -13.03 5.64 -9.64
N LEU A 56 -13.31 6.20 -8.47
CA LEU A 56 -13.88 5.49 -7.32
C LEU A 56 -15.39 5.72 -7.25
N THR A 57 -16.17 4.66 -7.22
CA THR A 57 -17.60 4.69 -6.87
C THR A 57 -17.83 3.99 -5.52
N ASN A 58 -19.08 3.95 -5.07
CA ASN A 58 -19.45 3.24 -3.85
C ASN A 58 -19.13 1.73 -3.87
N ASN A 59 -18.94 1.13 -5.06
CA ASN A 59 -18.71 -0.30 -5.21
C ASN A 59 -17.65 -0.66 -6.26
N SER A 60 -16.97 0.30 -6.87
CA SER A 60 -16.03 0.00 -7.96
C SER A 60 -14.78 0.89 -7.93
N LEU A 61 -13.71 0.37 -8.50
CA LEU A 61 -12.41 1.04 -8.64
C LEU A 61 -11.97 0.89 -10.11
N ILE A 62 -12.13 1.94 -10.90
CA ILE A 62 -11.92 1.92 -12.34
C ILE A 62 -10.69 2.77 -12.69
N PHE A 63 -9.71 2.17 -13.37
CA PHE A 63 -8.53 2.86 -13.87
C PHE A 63 -8.76 3.30 -15.30
N ASP A 64 -8.44 4.57 -15.56
CA ASP A 64 -8.38 5.12 -16.91
C ASP A 64 -7.02 4.80 -17.54
N ASP A 65 -7.00 4.65 -18.87
CA ASP A 65 -5.75 4.35 -19.57
C ASP A 65 -4.78 5.56 -19.51
N PRO A 66 -3.48 5.37 -19.24
CA PRO A 66 -2.82 4.07 -19.02
C PRO A 66 -3.09 3.51 -17.62
N LYS A 67 -3.29 2.19 -17.51
CA LYS A 67 -3.51 1.49 -16.21
C LYS A 67 -2.20 1.04 -15.57
N GLU A 68 -1.19 1.89 -15.67
CA GLU A 68 0.17 1.59 -15.22
C GLU A 68 0.48 2.37 -13.93
N PHE A 69 1.40 1.85 -13.13
CA PHE A 69 1.97 2.58 -12.01
C PHE A 69 3.47 2.38 -11.93
N ASP A 70 4.15 3.43 -11.48
CA ASP A 70 5.58 3.45 -11.26
C ASP A 70 5.90 3.14 -9.79
N ILE A 71 6.77 2.16 -9.57
CA ILE A 71 7.25 1.82 -8.23
C ILE A 71 8.35 2.82 -7.83
N GLN A 72 8.06 3.60 -6.78
CA GLN A 72 8.96 4.63 -6.27
C GLN A 72 10.00 4.08 -5.28
N SER A 73 9.62 3.04 -4.55
CA SER A 73 10.51 2.31 -3.64
C SER A 73 10.01 0.89 -3.44
N SER A 74 10.91 -0.08 -3.35
CA SER A 74 10.58 -1.49 -3.11
C SER A 74 11.60 -2.16 -2.20
N PHE A 75 11.14 -3.17 -1.46
CA PHE A 75 11.93 -3.91 -0.48
C PHE A 75 11.56 -5.39 -0.50
N GLY A 76 12.54 -6.25 -0.16
CA GLY A 76 12.33 -7.69 -0.02
C GLY A 76 11.91 -8.35 -1.32
N ILE A 77 10.82 -9.12 -1.30
CA ILE A 77 10.29 -9.84 -2.46
C ILE A 77 9.88 -8.93 -3.65
N PHE A 78 9.81 -7.61 -3.45
CA PHE A 78 9.47 -6.64 -4.50
C PHE A 78 10.68 -5.94 -5.12
N ALA A 79 11.91 -6.24 -4.66
CA ALA A 79 13.10 -5.47 -5.04
C ALA A 79 13.45 -5.52 -6.54
N GLY A 80 12.87 -6.45 -7.31
CA GLY A 80 13.07 -6.58 -8.75
C GLY A 80 12.02 -5.87 -9.61
N ALA A 81 10.90 -5.43 -9.04
CA ALA A 81 9.83 -4.80 -9.78
C ALA A 81 10.01 -3.27 -9.84
N THR A 82 9.83 -2.69 -11.02
CA THR A 82 9.94 -1.23 -11.25
C THR A 82 8.63 -0.60 -11.72
N LEU A 83 7.75 -1.40 -12.32
CA LEU A 83 6.44 -0.97 -12.80
C LEU A 83 5.40 -2.08 -12.59
N GLY A 84 4.13 -1.70 -12.66
CA GLY A 84 3.03 -2.66 -12.66
C GLY A 84 1.82 -2.16 -13.44
N THR A 85 0.91 -3.09 -13.70
CA THR A 85 -0.34 -2.86 -14.41
C THR A 85 -1.52 -3.19 -13.51
N LEU A 86 -2.62 -2.46 -13.68
CA LEU A 86 -3.82 -2.57 -12.86
C LEU A 86 -5.00 -3.06 -13.69
N ASN A 87 -5.84 -3.87 -13.05
CA ASN A 87 -7.15 -4.25 -13.55
C ASN A 87 -8.24 -3.53 -12.77
N ASN A 88 -9.32 -3.20 -13.48
CA ASN A 88 -10.48 -2.57 -12.89
C ASN A 88 -11.16 -3.53 -11.90
N ILE A 89 -11.65 -2.99 -10.80
CA ILE A 89 -12.57 -3.67 -9.89
C ILE A 89 -13.97 -3.16 -10.22
N SER A 90 -14.77 -3.98 -10.89
CA SER A 90 -16.16 -3.65 -11.23
C SER A 90 -17.10 -3.68 -10.02
N SER A 91 -16.74 -4.45 -8.99
CA SER A 91 -17.52 -4.65 -7.76
C SER A 91 -16.59 -4.93 -6.58
N PHE A 92 -16.83 -4.33 -5.42
CA PHE A 92 -16.15 -4.69 -4.17
C PHE A 92 -16.69 -5.99 -3.56
N ASP A 93 -17.73 -6.58 -4.17
CA ASP A 93 -18.16 -7.94 -3.85
C ASP A 93 -17.02 -8.93 -4.18
N PRO A 94 -16.50 -9.68 -3.18
CA PRO A 94 -15.41 -10.62 -3.38
C PRO A 94 -15.70 -11.75 -4.38
N LEU A 95 -16.96 -11.97 -4.75
CA LEU A 95 -17.36 -12.97 -5.75
C LEU A 95 -17.22 -12.48 -7.19
N GLU A 96 -17.12 -11.16 -7.40
CA GLU A 96 -17.10 -10.53 -8.72
C GLU A 96 -15.76 -9.81 -9.01
N THR A 97 -14.78 -9.91 -8.11
CA THR A 97 -13.47 -9.27 -8.28
C THR A 97 -12.66 -9.93 -9.40
N VAL A 98 -12.06 -9.10 -10.26
CA VAL A 98 -11.14 -9.55 -11.30
C VAL A 98 -9.81 -9.95 -10.68
N THR A 99 -9.29 -11.11 -11.09
CA THR A 99 -8.01 -11.65 -10.61
C THR A 99 -7.11 -12.00 -11.81
N PRO A 100 -5.85 -11.53 -11.86
CA PRO A 100 -5.18 -10.70 -10.85
C PRO A 100 -5.68 -9.25 -10.86
N PHE A 101 -5.61 -8.59 -9.71
CA PHE A 101 -5.90 -7.16 -9.59
C PHE A 101 -4.74 -6.31 -10.11
N PHE A 102 -3.51 -6.67 -9.78
CA PHE A 102 -2.33 -6.08 -10.40
C PHE A 102 -1.30 -7.14 -10.76
N THR A 103 -0.47 -6.80 -11.74
CA THR A 103 0.70 -7.60 -12.14
C THR A 103 1.92 -6.68 -12.20
N LEU A 104 3.03 -7.12 -11.63
CA LEU A 104 4.30 -6.39 -11.67
C LEU A 104 5.14 -6.85 -12.87
N SER A 105 6.13 -6.04 -13.22
CA SER A 105 7.03 -6.28 -14.36
C SER A 105 7.82 -7.59 -14.30
N ASP A 106 8.00 -8.15 -13.10
CA ASP A 106 8.70 -9.42 -12.88
C ASP A 106 7.78 -10.66 -13.00
N GLY A 107 6.50 -10.45 -13.35
CA GLY A 107 5.50 -11.51 -13.50
C GLY A 107 4.78 -11.87 -12.20
N SER A 108 5.16 -11.29 -11.07
CA SER A 108 4.40 -11.42 -9.82
C SER A 108 3.04 -10.74 -9.94
N PHE A 109 2.06 -11.19 -9.16
CA PHE A 109 0.71 -10.67 -9.23
C PHE A 109 0.00 -10.69 -7.88
N PHE A 110 -1.03 -9.86 -7.76
CA PHE A 110 -1.86 -9.80 -6.57
C PHE A 110 -3.29 -10.16 -6.90
N LYS A 111 -3.81 -11.16 -6.21
CA LYS A 111 -5.19 -11.60 -6.25
C LYS A 111 -5.96 -10.89 -5.13
N LEU A 112 -6.90 -10.03 -5.50
CA LEU A 112 -7.74 -9.32 -4.55
C LEU A 112 -8.80 -10.26 -3.96
N THR A 113 -8.91 -10.26 -2.63
CA THR A 113 -9.94 -10.99 -1.87
C THR A 113 -10.99 -10.04 -1.30
N SER A 114 -10.63 -8.80 -0.98
CA SER A 114 -11.58 -7.80 -0.51
C SER A 114 -11.07 -6.39 -0.78
N ALA A 115 -11.97 -5.48 -1.11
CA ALA A 115 -11.71 -4.06 -1.20
C ALA A 115 -12.73 -3.27 -0.37
N SER A 116 -12.31 -2.15 0.16
CA SER A 116 -13.17 -1.21 0.87
C SER A 116 -12.55 0.18 0.78
N TYR A 117 -13.32 1.22 1.10
CA TYR A 117 -12.81 2.58 1.14
C TYR A 117 -13.26 3.32 2.40
N LEU A 118 -12.47 4.31 2.79
CA LEU A 118 -12.72 5.22 3.88
C LEU A 118 -12.61 6.65 3.36
N VAL A 119 -13.64 7.46 3.59
CA VAL A 119 -13.59 8.90 3.35
C VAL A 119 -13.24 9.59 4.65
N GLY A 120 -12.04 10.18 4.70
CA GLY A 120 -11.51 10.89 5.86
C GLY A 120 -12.21 12.22 6.11
N GLU A 121 -11.73 12.95 7.12
CA GLU A 121 -12.23 14.28 7.45
C GLU A 121 -11.68 15.34 6.48
N SER A 122 -12.46 16.37 6.20
CA SER A 122 -12.08 17.42 5.25
C SER A 122 -10.96 18.32 5.80
N LEU A 123 -9.94 18.50 4.99
CA LEU A 123 -8.81 19.40 5.23
C LEU A 123 -9.01 20.69 4.42
N SER A 124 -9.92 21.54 4.91
CA SER A 124 -10.30 22.84 4.32
C SER A 124 -11.02 22.77 2.97
N ILE A 125 -10.35 22.28 1.92
CA ILE A 125 -10.86 22.24 0.54
C ILE A 125 -10.69 20.87 -0.13
N SER A 126 -9.97 19.93 0.51
CA SER A 126 -9.84 18.56 0.03
C SER A 126 -10.28 17.57 1.11
N THR A 127 -10.71 16.40 0.67
CA THR A 127 -11.04 15.28 1.57
C THR A 127 -10.21 14.07 1.13
N PRO A 128 -9.36 13.52 2.02
CA PRO A 128 -8.59 12.33 1.70
C PRO A 128 -9.49 11.11 1.66
N ILE A 129 -9.19 10.22 0.73
CA ILE A 129 -9.86 8.95 0.58
C ILE A 129 -8.80 7.86 0.57
N GLU A 130 -9.05 6.83 1.36
CA GLU A 130 -8.19 5.67 1.48
C GLU A 130 -8.96 4.45 0.97
N VAL A 131 -8.41 3.75 0.00
CA VAL A 131 -8.91 2.46 -0.48
C VAL A 131 -8.02 1.37 0.12
N ILE A 132 -8.64 0.46 0.86
CA ILE A 132 -7.98 -0.64 1.55
C ILE A 132 -8.23 -1.91 0.73
N LEU A 133 -7.14 -2.53 0.30
CA LEU A 133 -7.15 -3.75 -0.50
C LEU A 133 -6.50 -4.88 0.29
N GLN A 134 -7.11 -6.06 0.28
CA GLN A 134 -6.56 -7.26 0.92
C GLN A 134 -6.68 -8.45 -0.01
N GLY A 135 -5.70 -9.35 0.04
CA GLY A 135 -5.63 -10.45 -0.90
C GLY A 135 -4.39 -11.31 -0.75
N ILE A 136 -4.10 -12.07 -1.80
CA ILE A 136 -2.93 -12.95 -1.88
C ILE A 136 -1.97 -12.39 -2.92
N TYR A 137 -0.73 -12.16 -2.53
CA TYR A 137 0.36 -11.85 -3.44
C TYR A 137 1.11 -13.13 -3.80
N THR A 138 1.31 -13.37 -5.08
CA THR A 138 2.12 -14.47 -5.59
C THR A 138 3.35 -13.88 -6.25
N ASP A 139 4.53 -14.24 -5.75
CA ASP A 139 5.80 -13.74 -6.30
C ASP A 139 6.16 -14.42 -7.63
N SER A 140 7.29 -14.01 -8.22
CA SER A 140 7.78 -14.57 -9.48
C SER A 140 8.27 -16.02 -9.37
N PHE A 141 8.44 -16.55 -8.15
CA PHE A 141 8.78 -17.94 -7.88
C PHE A 141 7.54 -18.80 -7.58
N GLY A 142 6.36 -18.19 -7.47
CA GLY A 142 5.10 -18.86 -7.18
C GLY A 142 4.78 -18.96 -5.68
N GLU A 143 5.56 -18.33 -4.80
CA GLU A 143 5.28 -18.32 -3.37
C GLU A 143 4.12 -17.35 -3.06
N GLU A 144 3.18 -17.81 -2.23
CA GLU A 144 2.02 -17.02 -1.83
C GLU A 144 2.24 -16.32 -0.48
N PHE A 145 1.83 -15.06 -0.41
CA PHE A 145 1.92 -14.20 0.76
C PHE A 145 0.60 -13.49 1.01
N GLN A 146 0.28 -13.22 2.27
CA GLN A 146 -0.86 -12.37 2.61
C GLN A 146 -0.53 -10.93 2.23
N GLY A 147 -1.24 -10.37 1.26
CA GLY A 147 -1.01 -9.02 0.75
C GLY A 147 -2.04 -8.03 1.27
N LYS A 148 -1.58 -6.84 1.62
CA LYS A 148 -2.41 -5.68 1.96
C LYS A 148 -1.90 -4.45 1.23
N GLY A 149 -2.83 -3.69 0.64
CA GLY A 149 -2.55 -2.44 -0.04
C GLY A 149 -3.39 -1.31 0.55
N PHE A 150 -2.78 -0.14 0.64
CA PHE A 150 -3.45 1.12 0.94
C PHE A 150 -3.21 2.07 -0.20
N TRP A 151 -4.29 2.61 -0.70
CA TRP A 151 -4.27 3.50 -1.83
C TRP A 151 -4.91 4.81 -1.41
N THR A 152 -4.24 5.90 -1.70
CA THR A 152 -4.64 7.22 -1.27
C THR A 152 -4.93 8.09 -2.46
N THR A 153 -6.06 8.77 -2.41
CA THR A 153 -6.42 9.85 -3.32
C THR A 153 -7.03 11.00 -2.52
N GLN A 154 -7.16 12.16 -3.14
CA GLN A 154 -7.79 13.33 -2.53
C GLN A 154 -8.79 13.91 -3.50
N ALA A 155 -10.03 14.05 -3.05
CA ALA A 155 -11.07 14.71 -3.82
C ALA A 155 -11.26 16.15 -3.34
N GLN A 156 -11.57 17.06 -4.25
CA GLN A 156 -11.98 18.41 -3.88
C GLN A 156 -13.36 18.44 -3.22
N GLY A 157 -13.50 19.31 -2.23
CA GLY A 157 -14.74 19.54 -1.51
C GLY A 157 -14.75 18.92 -0.11
N ASN A 158 -15.85 19.16 0.59
CA ASN A 158 -16.05 18.63 1.92
C ASN A 158 -16.49 17.15 1.88
N ARG A 159 -16.45 16.48 3.03
CA ARG A 159 -16.75 15.05 3.16
C ARG A 159 -18.14 14.70 2.68
N ALA A 160 -19.13 15.54 2.96
CA ALA A 160 -20.51 15.33 2.53
C ALA A 160 -20.64 15.37 1.00
N PHE A 161 -19.96 16.32 0.36
CA PHE A 161 -19.90 16.41 -1.10
C PHE A 161 -19.21 15.18 -1.71
N VAL A 162 -18.06 14.78 -1.16
CA VAL A 162 -17.28 13.63 -1.66
C VAL A 162 -18.05 12.32 -1.52
N VAL A 163 -18.69 12.09 -0.37
CA VAL A 163 -19.56 10.92 -0.16
C VAL A 163 -20.73 10.92 -1.14
N ASN A 164 -21.35 12.08 -1.37
CA ASN A 164 -22.44 12.21 -2.33
C ASN A 164 -21.95 11.90 -3.76
N ALA A 165 -20.81 12.43 -4.18
CA ALA A 165 -20.21 12.16 -5.48
C ALA A 165 -19.90 10.67 -5.69
N ILE A 166 -19.28 10.01 -4.71
CA ILE A 166 -19.01 8.56 -4.73
C ILE A 166 -20.30 7.75 -4.93
N ASN A 167 -21.40 8.15 -4.31
CA ASN A 167 -22.69 7.46 -4.41
C ASN A 167 -23.44 7.72 -5.72
N ASN A 168 -23.15 8.81 -6.44
CA ASN A 168 -23.97 9.30 -7.55
C ASN A 168 -23.27 9.34 -8.92
N GLY A 169 -22.05 8.80 -9.03
CA GLY A 169 -21.32 8.79 -10.30
C GLY A 169 -19.82 8.55 -10.15
N GLY A 170 -19.33 8.60 -8.92
CA GLY A 170 -17.92 8.42 -8.61
C GLY A 170 -17.15 9.73 -8.62
N ILE A 171 -15.89 9.62 -8.24
CA ILE A 171 -14.90 10.69 -8.26
C ILE A 171 -13.68 10.20 -9.02
N THR A 172 -13.13 11.05 -9.87
CA THR A 172 -11.98 10.72 -10.70
C THR A 172 -10.81 11.58 -10.27
N GLU A 173 -9.76 10.94 -9.76
CA GLU A 173 -8.62 11.62 -9.16
C GLU A 173 -7.33 10.82 -9.41
N SER A 174 -6.18 11.49 -9.31
CA SER A 174 -4.89 10.79 -9.28
C SER A 174 -4.74 9.95 -8.00
N TYR A 175 -3.94 8.89 -8.07
CA TYR A 175 -3.77 7.95 -6.96
C TYR A 175 -2.30 7.62 -6.70
N SER A 176 -2.03 7.27 -5.46
CA SER A 176 -0.76 6.70 -5.01
C SER A 176 -1.04 5.64 -3.97
N GLY A 177 -0.04 4.84 -3.59
CA GLY A 177 -0.27 3.85 -2.57
C GLY A 177 0.98 3.15 -2.06
N ILE A 178 0.73 2.32 -1.05
CA ILE A 178 1.71 1.43 -0.44
C ILE A 178 1.11 0.04 -0.46
N PHE A 179 1.91 -0.93 -0.88
CA PHE A 179 1.58 -2.33 -0.82
C PHE A 179 2.58 -3.06 0.08
N SER A 180 2.08 -4.03 0.83
CA SER A 180 2.86 -4.88 1.73
C SER A 180 2.42 -6.32 1.59
N ALA A 181 3.39 -7.23 1.67
CA ALA A 181 3.14 -8.66 1.81
C ALA A 181 3.69 -9.14 3.15
N THR A 182 2.93 -9.97 3.85
CA THR A 182 3.33 -10.62 5.11
C THR A 182 3.31 -12.13 4.96
N ALA A 183 4.02 -12.81 5.87
CA ALA A 183 4.13 -14.27 6.09
C ALA A 183 3.69 -15.18 4.93
N SER A 184 4.63 -15.99 4.42
CA SER A 184 4.34 -17.05 3.45
C SER A 184 3.17 -17.91 3.92
N VAL A 185 2.19 -18.09 3.05
CA VAL A 185 1.02 -18.94 3.30
C VAL A 185 1.51 -20.39 3.26
N PRO A 186 1.37 -21.17 4.35
CA PRO A 186 1.84 -22.55 4.36
C PRO A 186 1.12 -23.37 3.29
N GLU A 187 1.89 -23.94 2.36
CA GLU A 187 1.32 -24.76 1.31
C GLU A 187 0.52 -25.96 1.89
N PRO A 188 -0.56 -26.39 1.23
CA PRO A 188 -1.34 -27.56 1.66
C PRO A 188 -0.50 -28.83 1.81
N ALA A 189 0.57 -28.98 1.03
CA ALA A 189 1.49 -30.12 1.11
C ALA A 189 2.25 -30.16 2.45
N THR A 190 2.63 -29.01 3.00
CA THR A 190 3.30 -28.88 4.29
C THR A 190 2.35 -29.26 5.44
N LEU A 191 1.08 -28.86 5.35
CA LEU A 191 0.04 -29.28 6.30
C LEU A 191 -0.25 -30.78 6.22
N LEU A 192 -0.30 -31.35 5.03
CA LEU A 192 -0.45 -32.79 4.82
C LEU A 192 0.75 -33.56 5.40
N GLY A 193 1.98 -33.09 5.16
CA GLY A 193 3.20 -33.68 5.70
C GLY A 193 3.23 -33.67 7.22
N LEU A 194 2.84 -32.56 7.86
CA LEU A 194 2.68 -32.48 9.31
C LEU A 194 1.58 -33.41 9.83
N GLY A 195 0.48 -33.55 9.11
CA GLY A 195 -0.60 -34.48 9.43
C GLY A 195 -0.14 -35.95 9.44
N ILE A 196 0.65 -36.36 8.44
CA ILE A 196 1.22 -37.70 8.35
C ILE A 196 2.21 -37.95 9.50
N VAL A 197 3.05 -36.97 9.82
CA VAL A 197 4.02 -37.06 10.93
C VAL A 197 3.32 -37.17 12.29
N ALA A 198 2.26 -36.39 12.52
CA ALA A 198 1.43 -36.48 13.73
C ALA A 198 0.73 -37.83 13.85
N ALA A 199 0.16 -38.35 12.75
CA ALA A 199 -0.43 -39.69 12.70
C ALA A 199 0.60 -40.78 13.01
N GLY A 200 1.81 -40.68 12.44
CA GLY A 200 2.93 -41.59 12.71
C GLY A 200 3.35 -41.58 14.19
N MET A 201 3.40 -40.41 14.82
CA MET A 201 3.72 -40.27 16.24
C MET A 201 2.62 -40.84 17.16
N ALA A 202 1.34 -40.69 16.81
CA ALA A 202 0.23 -41.27 17.57
C ALA A 202 0.24 -42.82 17.52
N VAL A 203 0.54 -43.40 16.36
CA VAL A 203 0.65 -44.86 16.19
C VAL A 203 1.88 -45.43 16.90
N SER A 204 2.99 -44.70 16.91
CA SER A 204 4.22 -45.10 17.63
C SER A 204 4.00 -45.19 19.16
N ARG A 205 3.22 -44.27 19.74
CA ARG A 205 2.89 -44.31 21.18
C ARG A 205 1.98 -45.46 21.60
N ARG A 206 1.18 -46.03 20.69
CA ARG A 206 0.32 -47.20 21.00
C ARG A 206 1.08 -48.53 21.14
N ARG A 207 2.36 -48.60 20.76
CA ARG A 207 3.14 -49.86 20.86
C ARG A 207 3.86 -50.06 22.21
N LYS A 208 3.66 -49.20 23.21
CA LYS A 208 4.38 -49.28 24.49
C LYS A 208 3.46 -49.52 25.69
N THR A 209 2.65 -50.56 25.64
CA THR A 209 2.05 -51.21 26.82
C THR A 209 2.22 -52.71 26.69
N ILE A 210 3.37 -53.22 27.12
CA ILE A 210 3.54 -54.64 27.46
C ILE A 210 3.20 -54.73 28.95
N PRO A 211 2.17 -55.49 29.36
CA PRO A 211 1.92 -55.74 30.77
C PRO A 211 3.01 -56.66 31.32
N GLN A 212 3.59 -56.30 32.47
CA GLN A 212 4.27 -57.23 33.36
C GLN A 212 3.29 -57.70 34.43
#